data_AF-A0A972UPE2-F1
#
_entry.id   AF-A0A972UPE2-F1
#
_cell.length_a   1.000
_cell.length_b   1.000
_cell.length_c   1.000
_cell.angle_alpha   90.00
_cell.angle_beta   90.00
_cell.angle_gamma   90.00
#
_symmetry.space_group_name_H-M   'P 1'
#
loop_
_entity.id
_entity.type
_entity.pdbx_description
1 polymer ?
#
loop_
_entity_poly.entity_id
_entity_poly.type
_entity_poly.pdbx_seq_one_letter_code
_entity_poly.pdbx_strand_id
1 'polypeptide(L)'
;KMTGKAYRVPGHPVAAGEKVPKSDFQIINAMPVKSLITSPETGGKNDGRSMTVRGHAWAGDNAVDRVDISIDFGATWMKADLSKADNDYAWQHFRAKVAFPKSGYYEVWARATDDAGRSQPFAIAWNPKGYLNNSMHRISVRVA
;
A
#
# COMPACT_ATOMS: atom_id res chain seq x y z
N LYS A 1 -10.86 -26.49 -1.15
CA LYS A 1 -10.04 -27.36 -2.03
C LYS A 1 -9.24 -26.49 -2.99
N MET A 2 -7.91 -26.65 -3.04
CA MET A 2 -7.07 -25.95 -4.02
C MET A 2 -7.41 -26.47 -5.42
N THR A 3 -8.16 -25.68 -6.19
CA THR A 3 -8.43 -25.97 -7.60
C THR A 3 -7.27 -25.48 -8.45
N GLY A 4 -7.15 -25.91 -9.72
CA GLY A 4 -6.11 -25.45 -10.65
C GLY A 4 -6.15 -23.95 -11.03
N LYS A 5 -6.88 -23.12 -10.27
CA LYS A 5 -6.96 -21.65 -10.40
C LYS A 5 -6.56 -20.91 -9.11
N ALA A 6 -6.22 -21.61 -8.03
CA ALA A 6 -5.76 -20.98 -6.79
C ALA A 6 -4.41 -20.31 -7.01
N TYR A 7 -4.21 -19.11 -6.43
CA TYR A 7 -2.97 -18.33 -6.53
C TYR A 7 -2.47 -18.10 -7.96
N ARG A 8 -3.41 -17.78 -8.86
CA ARG A 8 -3.13 -17.35 -10.23
C ARG A 8 -3.89 -16.08 -10.59
N VAL A 9 -3.30 -15.25 -11.44
CA VAL A 9 -3.92 -14.05 -12.03
C VAL A 9 -3.86 -14.11 -13.55
N PRO A 10 -4.78 -13.45 -14.28
CA PRO A 10 -4.65 -13.29 -15.73
C PRO A 10 -3.31 -12.62 -16.08
N GLY A 11 -2.65 -13.08 -17.15
CA GLY A 11 -1.40 -12.49 -17.65
C GLY A 11 -1.55 -11.12 -18.32
N HIS A 12 -2.78 -10.58 -18.37
CA HIS A 12 -3.13 -9.30 -18.96
C HIS A 12 -4.35 -8.69 -18.22
N PRO A 13 -4.58 -7.36 -18.31
CA PRO A 13 -5.78 -6.73 -17.77
C PRO A 13 -7.05 -7.29 -18.41
N VAL A 14 -8.09 -7.51 -17.60
CA VAL A 14 -9.37 -8.11 -18.03
C VAL A 14 -10.55 -7.36 -17.44
N ALA A 15 -11.68 -7.35 -18.13
CA ALA A 15 -12.91 -6.72 -17.65
C ALA A 15 -13.65 -7.57 -16.62
N ALA A 16 -14.47 -6.93 -15.79
CA ALA A 16 -15.34 -7.63 -14.85
C ALA A 16 -16.33 -8.55 -15.58
N GLY A 17 -16.35 -9.83 -15.21
CA GLY A 17 -17.21 -10.84 -15.85
C GLY A 17 -16.63 -11.47 -17.13
N GLU A 18 -15.50 -10.99 -17.61
CA GLU A 18 -14.81 -11.56 -18.77
C GLU A 18 -14.38 -13.02 -18.50
N LYS A 19 -14.60 -13.90 -19.48
CA LYS A 19 -14.22 -15.30 -19.40
C LYS A 19 -12.77 -15.47 -19.82
N VAL A 20 -11.88 -15.57 -18.84
CA VAL A 20 -10.44 -15.80 -19.08
C VAL A 20 -10.16 -17.31 -19.25
N PRO A 21 -9.53 -17.74 -20.36
CA PRO A 21 -9.08 -19.11 -20.54
C PRO A 21 -8.13 -19.56 -19.43
N LYS A 22 -8.17 -20.85 -19.05
CA LYS A 22 -7.30 -21.37 -17.97
C LYS A 22 -5.80 -21.27 -18.31
N SER A 23 -5.45 -21.33 -19.59
CA SER A 23 -4.08 -21.20 -20.11
C SER A 23 -3.47 -19.82 -19.86
N ASP A 24 -4.32 -18.80 -19.75
CA ASP A 24 -3.89 -17.40 -19.70
C ASP A 24 -3.65 -16.93 -18.25
N PHE A 25 -3.89 -17.82 -17.29
CA PHE A 25 -3.59 -17.60 -15.88
C PHE A 25 -2.13 -17.92 -15.58
N GLN A 26 -1.45 -16.99 -14.93
CA GLN A 26 -0.07 -17.12 -14.47
C GLN A 26 -0.03 -17.35 -12.96
N ILE A 27 0.94 -18.15 -12.52
CA ILE A 27 1.18 -18.41 -11.09
C ILE A 27 1.74 -17.14 -10.45
N ILE A 28 1.22 -16.80 -9.28
CA ILE A 28 1.73 -15.72 -8.46
C ILE A 28 3.04 -16.19 -7.82
N ASN A 29 4.13 -15.44 -8.07
CA ASN A 29 5.44 -15.68 -7.48
C ASN A 29 5.72 -14.59 -6.43
N ALA A 30 6.59 -13.63 -6.75
CA ALA A 30 6.94 -12.52 -5.89
C ALA A 30 5.74 -11.62 -5.55
N MET A 31 5.66 -11.20 -4.28
CA MET A 31 4.68 -10.20 -3.86
C MET A 31 5.12 -8.80 -4.32
N PRO A 32 4.21 -7.96 -4.83
CA PRO A 32 4.54 -6.59 -5.20
C PRO A 32 4.80 -5.73 -3.96
N VAL A 33 5.51 -4.61 -4.16
CA VAL A 33 5.69 -3.59 -3.12
C VAL A 33 4.36 -3.15 -2.51
N LYS A 34 4.31 -3.10 -1.18
CA LYS A 34 3.12 -2.71 -0.42
C LYS A 34 3.50 -2.03 0.89
N SER A 35 2.65 -1.13 1.34
CA SER A 35 2.68 -0.54 2.67
C SER A 35 1.29 -0.50 3.30
N LEU A 36 1.25 -0.55 4.63
CA LEU A 36 0.05 -0.42 5.44
C LEU A 36 0.33 0.49 6.65
N ILE A 37 -0.40 1.59 6.74
CA ILE A 37 -0.57 2.34 8.00
C ILE A 37 -1.23 1.43 9.05
N THR A 38 -0.59 1.26 10.20
CA THR A 38 -1.13 0.51 11.34
C THR A 38 -1.53 1.41 12.51
N SER A 39 -1.09 2.66 12.51
CA SER A 39 -1.50 3.65 13.50
C SER A 39 -1.37 5.06 12.90
N PRO A 40 -2.36 5.94 13.13
CA PRO A 40 -3.60 5.68 13.87
C PRO A 40 -4.61 4.82 13.09
N GLU A 41 -5.71 4.45 13.74
CA GLU A 41 -6.83 3.78 13.08
C GLU A 41 -7.63 4.74 12.21
N THR A 42 -8.23 4.21 11.15
CA THR A 42 -9.13 4.97 10.29
C THR A 42 -10.37 5.44 11.04
N GLY A 43 -10.86 6.64 10.73
CA GLY A 43 -11.94 7.31 11.45
C GLY A 43 -11.53 7.96 12.78
N GLY A 44 -10.24 7.93 13.13
CA GLY A 44 -9.73 8.52 14.36
C GLY A 44 -9.92 10.04 14.45
N LYS A 45 -10.13 10.54 15.68
CA LYS A 45 -10.07 11.97 16.00
C LYS A 45 -8.67 12.33 16.48
N ASN A 46 -8.17 13.48 16.03
CA ASN A 46 -6.89 14.04 16.47
C ASN A 46 -7.11 15.44 17.02
N ASP A 47 -6.91 15.61 18.33
CA ASP A 47 -7.18 16.88 19.02
C ASP A 47 -6.10 17.94 18.77
N GLY A 48 -4.97 17.55 18.19
CA GLY A 48 -3.85 18.44 17.84
C GLY A 48 -3.72 18.71 16.33
N ARG A 49 -2.84 19.65 15.99
CA ARG A 49 -2.43 19.94 14.61
C ARG A 49 -1.31 19.03 14.09
N SER A 50 -0.89 18.04 14.86
CA SER A 50 0.12 17.08 14.43
C SER A 50 -0.22 15.68 14.93
N MET A 51 0.30 14.68 14.23
CA MET A 51 0.03 13.27 14.50
C MET A 51 1.19 12.42 14.04
N THR A 52 1.49 11.35 14.77
CA THR A 52 2.47 10.35 14.31
C THR A 52 1.76 9.25 13.56
N VAL A 53 2.18 9.02 12.32
CA VAL A 53 1.70 7.92 11.48
C VAL A 53 2.80 6.87 11.43
N ARG A 54 2.45 5.60 11.59
CA ARG A 54 3.40 4.48 11.49
C ARG A 54 2.78 3.27 10.84
N GLY A 55 3.63 2.39 10.34
CA GLY A 55 3.18 1.19 9.66
C GLY A 55 4.30 0.26 9.23
N HIS A 56 3.95 -0.65 8.32
CA HIS A 56 4.86 -1.63 7.74
C HIS A 56 4.89 -1.49 6.23
N ALA A 57 6.03 -1.78 5.62
CA ALA A 57 6.19 -1.89 4.17
C ALA A 57 7.04 -3.13 3.82
N TRP A 58 6.81 -3.72 2.65
CA TRP A 58 7.55 -4.87 2.13
C TRP A 58 7.52 -4.89 0.60
N ALA A 59 8.46 -5.61 -0.05
CA ALA A 59 8.56 -5.66 -1.52
C ALA A 59 8.91 -7.06 -2.10
N GLY A 60 8.42 -8.12 -1.44
CA GLY A 60 8.58 -9.49 -1.95
C GLY A 60 10.05 -9.89 -1.98
N ASP A 61 10.59 -10.08 -3.18
CA ASP A 61 11.99 -10.46 -3.41
C ASP A 61 12.95 -9.25 -3.38
N ASN A 62 12.44 -8.05 -3.03
CA ASN A 62 13.17 -6.78 -3.08
C ASN A 62 13.05 -6.04 -1.74
N ALA A 63 13.91 -5.05 -1.53
CA ALA A 63 13.84 -4.16 -0.37
C ALA A 63 12.95 -2.94 -0.65
N VAL A 64 12.38 -2.36 0.41
CA VAL A 64 11.70 -1.06 0.32
C VAL A 64 12.75 0.05 0.42
N ASP A 65 12.87 0.83 -0.65
CA ASP A 65 13.78 1.98 -0.74
C ASP A 65 13.25 3.17 0.06
N ARG A 66 11.94 3.45 -0.06
CA ARG A 66 11.30 4.56 0.67
C ARG A 66 9.81 4.36 0.88
N VAL A 67 9.29 5.04 1.91
CA VAL A 67 7.85 5.24 2.12
C VAL A 67 7.55 6.72 2.14
N ASP A 68 6.56 7.13 1.37
CA ASP A 68 6.03 8.48 1.34
C ASP A 68 4.63 8.52 1.97
N ILE A 69 4.34 9.62 2.67
CA ILE A 69 3.05 9.92 3.27
C ILE A 69 2.43 11.15 2.60
N SER A 70 1.13 11.10 2.36
CA SER A 70 0.34 12.21 1.84
C SER A 70 -0.80 12.53 2.81
N ILE A 71 -1.20 13.79 2.89
CA ILE A 71 -2.41 14.25 3.61
C ILE A 71 -3.45 14.93 2.70
N ASP A 72 -3.21 14.96 1.40
CA ASP A 72 -4.01 15.69 0.42
C ASP A 72 -4.38 14.79 -0.77
N PHE A 73 -4.79 13.56 -0.45
CA PHE A 73 -5.26 12.57 -1.43
C PHE A 73 -4.23 12.18 -2.49
N GLY A 74 -2.94 12.28 -2.15
CA GLY A 74 -1.82 11.90 -3.00
C GLY A 74 -1.33 13.02 -3.92
N ALA A 75 -1.77 14.27 -3.70
CA ALA A 75 -1.31 15.42 -4.49
C ALA A 75 0.13 15.81 -4.11
N THR A 76 0.48 15.79 -2.82
CA THR A 76 1.83 16.05 -2.32
C THR A 76 2.31 14.96 -1.37
N TRP A 77 3.62 14.78 -1.29
CA TRP A 77 4.24 13.65 -0.58
C TRP A 77 5.37 14.13 0.31
N MET A 78 5.44 13.59 1.53
CA MET A 78 6.56 13.74 2.45
C MET A 78 7.18 12.39 2.76
N LYS A 79 8.51 12.34 2.86
CA LYS A 79 9.23 11.12 3.21
C LYS A 79 8.96 10.73 4.66
N ALA A 80 8.72 9.44 4.90
CA ALA A 80 8.73 8.85 6.23
C ALA A 80 10.13 8.38 6.60
N ASP A 81 10.41 8.32 7.89
CA ASP A 81 11.56 7.59 8.43
C ASP A 81 11.30 6.10 8.24
N LEU A 82 12.19 5.42 7.52
CA LEU A 82 12.10 4.00 7.22
C LEU A 82 13.25 3.25 7.90
N SER A 83 12.93 2.21 8.67
CA SER A 83 13.94 1.34 9.25
C SER A 83 14.58 0.48 8.17
N LYS A 84 15.83 0.07 8.39
CA LYS A 84 16.42 -1.02 7.60
C LYS A 84 15.63 -2.31 7.84
N ALA A 85 15.65 -3.20 6.85
CA ALA A 85 15.11 -4.55 7.00
C ALA A 85 16.07 -5.38 7.87
N ASP A 86 15.52 -6.24 8.73
CA ASP A 86 16.32 -7.15 9.56
C ASP A 86 16.95 -8.29 8.75
N ASN A 87 16.36 -8.61 7.60
CA ASN A 87 16.86 -9.52 6.56
C ASN A 87 16.13 -9.25 5.24
N ASP A 88 16.57 -9.87 4.16
CA ASP A 88 16.11 -9.61 2.78
C ASP A 88 14.58 -9.72 2.58
N TYR A 89 13.88 -10.50 3.41
CA TYR A 89 12.44 -10.75 3.28
C TYR A 89 11.62 -10.18 4.45
N ALA A 90 12.27 -9.49 5.38
CA ALA A 90 11.59 -8.85 6.49
C ALA A 90 10.82 -7.62 6.01
N TRP A 91 9.68 -7.35 6.63
CA TRP A 91 9.07 -6.03 6.50
C TRP A 91 9.99 -4.94 7.07
N GLN A 92 9.77 -3.71 6.65
CA GLN A 92 10.39 -2.51 7.22
C GLN A 92 9.34 -1.68 7.94
N HIS A 93 9.72 -1.09 9.06
CA HIS A 93 8.87 -0.18 9.81
C HIS A 93 9.04 1.24 9.28
N PHE A 94 7.94 1.95 9.05
CA PHE A 94 7.98 3.37 8.75
C PHE A 94 7.29 4.20 9.82
N ARG A 95 7.74 5.44 9.99
CA ARG A 95 7.13 6.45 10.87
C ARG A 95 7.25 7.83 10.22
N ALA A 96 6.21 8.64 10.33
CA ALA A 96 6.23 10.04 9.93
C ALA A 96 5.48 10.89 10.96
N LYS A 97 6.02 12.07 11.28
CA LYS A 97 5.27 13.10 12.01
C LYS A 97 4.61 14.02 11.00
N VAL A 98 3.28 14.01 11.00
CA VAL A 98 2.46 14.72 10.03
C VAL A 98 1.88 15.95 10.69
N ALA A 99 1.92 17.09 10.01
CA ALA A 99 1.33 18.34 10.47
C ALA A 99 0.14 18.71 9.58
N PHE A 100 -0.97 19.06 10.19
CA PHE A 100 -2.20 19.45 9.50
C PHE A 100 -2.30 20.98 9.47
N PRO A 101 -2.46 21.60 8.30
CA PRO A 101 -2.51 23.06 8.21
C PRO A 101 -3.80 23.66 8.80
N LYS A 102 -4.90 22.91 8.83
CA LYS A 102 -6.22 23.38 9.27
C LYS A 102 -6.99 22.27 10.00
N SER A 103 -8.11 22.64 10.63
CA SER A 103 -9.06 21.68 11.19
C SER A 103 -9.85 21.08 10.04
N GLY A 104 -10.32 19.84 10.21
CA GLY A 104 -11.19 19.20 9.24
C GLY A 104 -10.88 17.75 8.98
N TYR A 105 -11.45 17.26 7.88
CA TYR A 105 -11.24 15.90 7.39
C TYR A 105 -9.97 15.82 6.56
N TYR A 106 -9.18 14.79 6.81
CA TYR A 106 -8.01 14.43 6.01
C TYR A 106 -8.04 12.95 5.68
N GLU A 107 -7.48 12.60 4.53
CA GLU A 107 -7.03 11.23 4.28
C GLU A 107 -5.51 11.19 4.35
N VAL A 108 -4.99 10.30 5.20
CA VAL A 108 -3.56 10.01 5.26
C VAL A 108 -3.28 8.78 4.41
N TRP A 109 -2.41 8.93 3.42
CA TRP A 109 -2.06 7.90 2.45
C TRP A 109 -0.62 7.45 2.66
N ALA A 110 -0.33 6.17 2.46
CA ALA A 110 1.03 5.62 2.45
C ALA A 110 1.35 4.97 1.11
N ARG A 111 2.54 5.29 0.58
CA ARG A 111 3.08 4.74 -0.66
C ARG A 111 4.52 4.26 -0.44
N ALA A 112 4.74 2.96 -0.56
CA ALA A 112 6.08 2.40 -0.66
C ALA A 112 6.59 2.41 -2.10
N THR A 113 7.91 2.59 -2.25
CA THR A 113 8.69 2.37 -3.49
C THR A 113 9.81 1.40 -3.16
N ASP A 114 10.02 0.39 -4.01
CA ASP A 114 11.11 -0.57 -3.86
C ASP A 114 12.43 -0.11 -4.50
N ASP A 115 13.50 -0.85 -4.25
CA ASP A 115 14.85 -0.63 -4.78
C ASP A 115 14.95 -0.71 -6.33
N ALA A 116 13.97 -1.33 -6.99
CA ALA A 116 13.81 -1.34 -8.45
C ALA A 116 12.99 -0.14 -8.98
N GLY A 117 12.56 0.78 -8.10
CA GLY A 117 11.82 1.99 -8.46
C GLY A 117 10.33 1.78 -8.71
N ARG A 118 9.78 0.60 -8.42
CA ARG A 118 8.34 0.30 -8.55
C ARG A 118 7.62 0.81 -7.31
N SER A 119 6.46 1.42 -7.50
CA SER A 119 5.64 1.97 -6.41
C SER A 119 4.21 1.44 -6.44
N GLN A 120 3.53 1.51 -5.30
CA GLN A 120 2.12 1.18 -5.20
C GLN A 120 1.25 2.06 -6.14
N PRO A 121 0.21 1.52 -6.77
CA PRO A 121 -0.72 2.31 -7.59
C PRO A 121 -1.82 2.97 -6.75
N PHE A 122 -2.45 4.01 -7.33
CA PHE A 122 -3.64 4.66 -6.74
C PHE A 122 -4.84 3.72 -6.64
N ALA A 123 -5.00 2.85 -7.63
CA ALA A 123 -6.08 1.87 -7.71
C ALA A 123 -5.51 0.47 -7.94
N ILE A 124 -6.21 -0.53 -7.41
CA ILE A 124 -5.86 -1.93 -7.66
C ILE A 124 -6.09 -2.28 -9.14
N ALA A 125 -5.16 -3.03 -9.73
CA ALA A 125 -5.43 -3.75 -10.97
C ALA A 125 -6.46 -4.86 -10.70
N TRP A 126 -7.69 -4.67 -11.17
CA TRP A 126 -8.77 -5.62 -10.95
C TRP A 126 -8.40 -7.00 -11.52
N ASN A 127 -8.74 -8.06 -10.77
CA ASN A 127 -8.68 -9.42 -11.27
C ASN A 127 -9.80 -10.26 -10.63
N PRO A 128 -10.27 -11.34 -11.29
CA PRO A 128 -11.44 -12.11 -10.86
C PRO A 128 -11.34 -12.77 -9.47
N LYS A 129 -10.14 -12.81 -8.88
CA LYS A 129 -9.88 -13.44 -7.57
C LYS A 129 -9.47 -12.44 -6.48
N GLY A 130 -9.33 -11.16 -6.81
CA GLY A 130 -8.94 -10.11 -5.86
C GLY A 130 -7.52 -10.27 -5.31
N TYR A 131 -6.64 -11.00 -6.00
CA TYR A 131 -5.26 -11.19 -5.58
C TYR A 131 -4.39 -9.96 -5.82
N LEU A 132 -3.23 -9.93 -5.16
CA LEU A 132 -2.18 -8.92 -5.37
C LEU A 132 -2.64 -7.47 -5.17
N ASN A 133 -3.57 -7.25 -4.24
CA ASN A 133 -3.94 -5.89 -3.87
C ASN A 133 -2.76 -5.16 -3.22
N ASN A 134 -2.14 -4.26 -3.97
CA ASN A 134 -1.08 -3.38 -3.49
C ASN A 134 -1.43 -1.88 -3.61
N SER A 135 -2.70 -1.51 -3.76
CA SER A 135 -3.07 -0.09 -3.78
C SER A 135 -2.59 0.63 -2.52
N MET A 136 -2.29 1.92 -2.64
CA MET A 136 -1.86 2.77 -1.51
C MET A 136 -2.85 2.64 -0.34
N HIS A 137 -2.35 2.34 0.86
CA HIS A 137 -3.23 2.27 2.04
C HIS A 137 -3.58 3.69 2.47
N ARG A 138 -4.85 3.90 2.81
CA ARG A 138 -5.37 5.19 3.27
C ARG A 138 -6.22 5.01 4.50
N ILE A 139 -6.11 5.98 5.40
CA ILE A 139 -6.95 6.11 6.58
C ILE A 139 -7.61 7.48 6.59
N SER A 140 -8.83 7.57 7.10
CA SER A 140 -9.46 8.85 7.37
C SER A 140 -9.13 9.32 8.78
N VAL A 141 -8.92 10.62 8.95
CA VAL A 141 -8.76 11.24 10.27
C VAL A 141 -9.51 12.57 10.32
N ARG A 142 -10.04 12.91 11.50
CA ARG A 142 -10.68 14.21 11.76
C ARG A 142 -9.85 15.01 12.75
N VAL A 143 -9.34 16.14 12.29
CA VAL A 143 -8.48 17.05 13.05
C VAL A 143 -9.33 18.16 13.66
N ALA A 144 -9.23 18.34 14.99
CA ALA A 144 -9.92 19.39 15.73
C ALA A 144 -9.36 20.78 15.42
#